data_AF-A0A2J8J7G2-F1
#
_entry.id   AF-A0A2J8J7G2-F1
#
_cell.length_a   1.000
_cell.length_b   1.000
_cell.length_c   1.000
_cell.angle_alpha   90.00
_cell.angle_beta   90.00
_cell.angle_gamma   90.00
#
_symmetry.space_group_name_H-M   'P 1'
#
loop_
_entity.id
_entity.type
_entity.pdbx_description
1 polymer ?
#
loop_
_entity_poly.entity_id
_entity_poly.type
_entity_poly.pdbx_seq_one_letter_code
_entity_poly.pdbx_strand_id
1 'polypeptide(L)'
;MASKEMFEDTVEERVINEEYKIWKKNTPFLYDLVMTHALQWPSLTVQWLPEVTKPEGKDYALHWLVLGTHTSDEQNHLVVARVHIPNDDAQFDASHCDSDKGGKIECEIKINHEGEVNRARYMPQNPHIIATKTPSSDVLVFDYTKHPAKPDPSGECNPDLRLRGHQKEGYGLSWNSNLSGHLLSASDDH
;
A
#
# COMPACT_ATOMS: atom_id res chain seq x y z
N MET A 1 -13.89 23.50 -25.52
CA MET A 1 -12.81 22.54 -25.22
C MET A 1 -13.20 21.72 -23.99
N ALA A 2 -13.48 22.34 -22.83
CA ALA A 2 -13.98 21.65 -21.64
C ALA A 2 -15.20 20.73 -21.85
N SER A 3 -16.19 21.13 -22.66
CA SER A 3 -17.37 20.27 -22.96
C SER A 3 -17.07 19.07 -23.85
N LYS A 4 -15.97 19.11 -24.62
CA LYS A 4 -15.52 18.02 -25.48
C LYS A 4 -14.70 17.02 -24.65
N GLU A 5 -13.82 17.52 -23.78
CA GLU A 5 -13.07 16.69 -22.81
C GLU A 5 -14.04 15.96 -21.87
N MET A 6 -15.03 16.64 -21.30
CA MET A 6 -16.07 15.99 -20.49
C MET A 6 -16.84 14.89 -21.24
N PHE A 7 -17.06 15.06 -22.55
CA PHE A 7 -17.72 14.02 -23.34
C PHE A 7 -16.80 12.83 -23.58
N GLU A 8 -15.51 13.06 -23.87
CA GLU A 8 -14.51 12.01 -24.01
C GLU A 8 -14.36 11.20 -22.72
N ASP A 9 -14.29 11.86 -21.55
CA ASP A 9 -14.23 11.22 -20.23
C ASP A 9 -15.44 10.29 -19.98
N THR A 10 -16.65 10.74 -20.32
CA THR A 10 -17.87 9.91 -20.15
C THR A 10 -17.91 8.69 -21.06
N VAL A 11 -17.32 8.78 -22.26
CA VAL A 11 -17.22 7.63 -23.18
C VAL A 11 -16.21 6.63 -22.63
N GLU A 12 -15.06 7.12 -22.15
CA GLU A 12 -14.02 6.28 -21.56
C GLU A 12 -14.53 5.55 -20.31
N GLU A 13 -15.23 6.24 -19.40
CA GLU A 13 -15.83 5.62 -18.21
C GLU A 13 -16.82 4.50 -18.57
N ARG A 14 -17.58 4.66 -19.66
CA ARG A 14 -18.49 3.62 -20.15
C ARG A 14 -17.72 2.39 -20.63
N VAL A 15 -16.63 2.60 -21.37
CA VAL A 15 -15.77 1.50 -21.85
C VAL A 15 -15.14 0.76 -20.67
N ILE A 16 -14.58 1.47 -19.70
CA ILE A 16 -14.00 0.88 -18.48
C ILE A 16 -15.04 0.01 -17.75
N ASN A 17 -16.26 0.51 -17.60
CA ASN A 17 -17.35 -0.23 -16.95
C ASN A 17 -17.77 -1.50 -17.72
N GLU A 18 -17.78 -1.47 -19.05
CA GLU A 18 -18.09 -2.63 -19.87
C GLU A 18 -16.97 -3.68 -19.80
N GLU A 19 -15.72 -3.26 -19.94
CA GLU A 19 -14.53 -4.14 -19.85
C GLU A 19 -14.43 -4.78 -18.46
N TYR A 20 -14.64 -4.02 -17.39
CA TYR A 20 -14.65 -4.54 -16.02
C TYR A 20 -15.71 -5.63 -15.83
N LYS A 21 -16.93 -5.44 -16.36
CA LYS A 21 -18.00 -6.45 -16.27
C LYS A 21 -17.65 -7.72 -17.03
N ILE A 22 -17.02 -7.60 -18.20
CA ILE A 22 -16.57 -8.75 -18.99
C ILE A 22 -15.45 -9.49 -18.25
N TRP A 23 -14.44 -8.77 -17.75
CA TRP A 23 -13.37 -9.33 -16.93
C TRP A 23 -13.92 -10.06 -15.72
N LYS A 24 -14.83 -9.44 -14.95
CA LYS A 24 -15.42 -10.02 -13.73
C LYS A 24 -16.20 -11.31 -14.01
N LYS A 25 -16.86 -11.43 -15.17
CA LYS A 25 -17.53 -12.69 -15.58
C LYS A 25 -16.53 -13.81 -15.88
N ASN A 26 -15.33 -13.45 -16.30
CA ASN A 26 -14.29 -14.40 -16.69
C ASN A 26 -13.32 -14.75 -15.55
N THR A 27 -13.34 -14.03 -14.41
CA THR A 27 -12.39 -14.27 -13.31
C THR A 27 -12.33 -15.72 -12.82
N PRO A 28 -13.43 -16.51 -12.74
CA PRO A 28 -13.35 -17.90 -12.29
C PRO A 28 -12.56 -18.83 -13.22
N PHE A 29 -12.34 -18.42 -14.47
CA PHE A 29 -11.56 -19.17 -15.45
C PHE A 29 -10.13 -18.65 -15.60
N LEU A 30 -9.85 -17.45 -15.07
CA LEU A 30 -8.59 -16.74 -15.28
C LEU A 30 -7.66 -16.79 -14.05
N TYR A 31 -8.21 -16.93 -12.85
CA TYR A 31 -7.45 -16.79 -11.61
C TYR A 31 -7.86 -17.84 -10.59
N ASP A 32 -6.87 -18.38 -9.88
CA ASP A 32 -7.11 -19.22 -8.71
C ASP A 32 -7.48 -18.38 -7.47
N LEU A 33 -7.08 -17.10 -7.43
CA LEU A 33 -7.40 -16.19 -6.34
C LEU A 33 -7.61 -14.76 -6.87
N VAL A 34 -8.75 -14.16 -6.52
CA VAL A 34 -9.02 -12.73 -6.71
C VAL A 34 -9.49 -12.15 -5.38
N MET A 35 -8.76 -11.18 -4.86
CA MET A 35 -9.13 -10.41 -3.68
C MET A 35 -9.32 -8.96 -4.07
N THR A 36 -10.54 -8.45 -3.93
CA THR A 36 -10.85 -7.03 -4.17
C THR A 36 -11.23 -6.38 -2.85
N HIS A 37 -10.51 -5.32 -2.48
CA HIS A 37 -10.78 -4.57 -1.27
C HIS A 37 -10.78 -3.07 -1.58
N ALA A 38 -11.88 -2.39 -1.24
CA ALA A 38 -11.98 -0.95 -1.36
C ALA A 38 -11.31 -0.29 -0.14
N LEU A 39 -10.14 0.31 -0.34
CA LEU A 39 -9.45 1.09 0.69
C LEU A 39 -10.23 2.38 0.98
N GLN A 40 -10.10 2.90 2.21
CA GLN A 40 -10.68 4.19 2.59
C GLN A 40 -10.09 5.34 1.76
N TRP A 41 -8.77 5.30 1.53
CA TRP A 41 -8.04 6.28 0.74
C TRP A 41 -7.17 5.57 -0.31
N PRO A 42 -6.97 6.18 -1.49
CA PRO A 42 -6.05 5.66 -2.49
C PRO A 42 -4.63 5.52 -1.94
N SER A 43 -3.88 4.54 -2.44
CA SER A 43 -2.47 4.36 -2.12
C SER A 43 -1.61 4.52 -3.37
N LEU A 44 -0.62 5.39 -3.33
CA LEU A 44 0.39 5.56 -4.39
C LEU A 44 1.51 4.52 -4.31
N THR A 45 1.53 3.72 -3.24
CA THR A 45 2.57 2.72 -2.98
C THR A 45 1.99 1.39 -2.53
N VAL A 46 2.62 0.30 -2.94
CA VAL A 46 2.33 -1.03 -2.41
C VAL A 46 3.63 -1.82 -2.39
N GLN A 47 3.90 -2.51 -1.28
CA GLN A 47 5.02 -3.44 -1.18
C GLN A 47 4.69 -4.53 -0.16
N TRP A 48 4.91 -5.80 -0.51
CA TRP A 48 4.89 -6.89 0.46
C TRP A 48 6.06 -6.76 1.43
N LEU A 49 5.80 -6.89 2.72
CA LEU A 49 6.85 -7.22 3.68
C LEU A 49 7.21 -8.71 3.53
N PRO A 50 8.47 -9.09 3.81
CA PRO A 50 8.94 -10.45 3.60
C PRO A 50 8.43 -11.44 4.66
N GLU A 51 7.92 -10.94 5.79
CA GLU A 51 7.44 -11.78 6.88
C GLU A 51 6.10 -12.44 6.53
N VAL A 52 6.00 -13.74 6.83
CA VAL A 52 4.78 -14.53 6.66
C VAL A 52 4.57 -15.36 7.92
N THR A 53 3.39 -15.23 8.52
CA THR A 53 3.02 -15.98 9.72
C THR A 53 1.97 -17.03 9.37
N LYS A 54 2.22 -18.29 9.71
CA LYS A 54 1.27 -19.41 9.48
C LYS A 54 0.73 -19.89 10.83
N PRO A 55 -0.49 -19.49 11.24
CA PRO A 55 -1.07 -19.95 12.49
C PRO A 55 -1.34 -21.46 12.45
N GLU A 56 -1.02 -22.17 13.54
CA GLU A 56 -1.23 -23.62 13.63
C GLU A 56 -2.73 -23.97 13.50
N GLY A 57 -3.02 -24.98 12.67
CA GLY A 57 -4.38 -25.47 12.44
C GLY A 57 -5.28 -24.52 11.64
N LYS A 58 -4.73 -23.48 11.00
CA LYS A 58 -5.46 -22.60 10.06
C LYS A 58 -5.11 -22.92 8.61
N ASP A 59 -6.09 -22.69 7.74
CA ASP A 59 -6.04 -22.88 6.30
C ASP A 59 -5.56 -21.64 5.53
N TYR A 60 -5.00 -20.64 6.24
CA TYR A 60 -4.45 -19.42 5.65
C TYR A 60 -3.08 -19.06 6.25
N ALA A 61 -2.33 -18.28 5.49
CA ALA A 61 -1.13 -17.57 5.92
C ALA A 61 -1.44 -16.07 6.05
N LEU A 62 -0.79 -15.43 7.02
CA LEU A 62 -0.83 -13.99 7.23
C LEU A 62 0.37 -13.36 6.53
N HIS A 63 0.08 -12.52 5.55
CA HIS A 63 1.05 -11.70 4.84
C HIS A 63 0.85 -10.24 5.22
N TRP A 64 1.85 -9.40 4.93
CA TRP A 64 1.83 -7.99 5.30
C TRP A 64 2.18 -7.08 4.13
N LEU A 65 1.48 -5.95 4.04
CA LEU A 65 1.65 -4.93 3.01
C LEU A 65 2.02 -3.60 3.65
N VAL A 66 2.95 -2.90 3.02
CA VAL A 66 3.17 -1.47 3.22
C VAL A 66 2.36 -0.71 2.19
N LEU A 67 1.47 0.15 2.68
CA LEU A 67 0.60 1.04 1.92
C LEU A 67 0.81 2.48 2.39
N GLY A 68 0.29 3.42 1.62
CA GLY A 68 0.23 4.83 1.96
C GLY A 68 -1.17 5.38 1.73
N THR A 69 -1.44 6.57 2.22
CA THR A 69 -2.64 7.31 1.83
C THR A 69 -2.26 8.46 0.90
N HIS A 70 -3.21 8.83 0.05
CA HIS A 70 -3.21 10.06 -0.74
C HIS A 70 -4.55 10.76 -0.55
N THR A 71 -4.54 11.79 0.30
CA THR A 71 -5.71 12.61 0.66
C THR A 71 -5.39 14.08 0.45
N SER A 72 -6.39 14.90 0.10
CA SER A 72 -6.21 16.33 -0.11
C SER A 72 -6.23 17.13 1.21
N ASP A 73 -7.25 16.92 2.05
CA ASP A 73 -7.48 17.74 3.25
C ASP A 73 -7.56 16.92 4.55
N GLU A 74 -7.31 15.61 4.48
CA GLU A 74 -7.28 14.73 5.66
C GLU A 74 -5.85 14.34 6.06
N GLN A 75 -5.68 13.93 7.31
CA GLN A 75 -4.40 13.42 7.81
C GLN A 75 -3.97 12.20 7.00
N ASN A 76 -2.78 12.29 6.41
CA ASN A 76 -2.18 11.18 5.67
C ASN A 76 -1.46 10.21 6.62
N HIS A 77 -1.36 8.95 6.20
CA HIS A 77 -0.80 7.88 7.00
C HIS A 77 0.12 6.96 6.19
N LEU A 78 1.22 6.54 6.82
CA LEU A 78 1.90 5.30 6.46
C LEU A 78 1.11 4.15 7.08
N VAL A 79 0.76 3.15 6.27
CA VAL A 79 -0.12 2.05 6.69
C VAL A 79 0.58 0.72 6.53
N VAL A 80 0.61 -0.08 7.60
CA VAL A 80 0.98 -1.50 7.55
C VAL A 80 -0.29 -2.32 7.68
N ALA A 81 -0.63 -3.06 6.62
CA ALA A 81 -1.85 -3.84 6.53
C ALA A 81 -1.54 -5.34 6.52
N ARG A 82 -2.36 -6.13 7.19
CA ARG A 82 -2.32 -7.59 7.18
C ARG A 82 -3.28 -8.14 6.14
N VAL A 83 -2.85 -9.16 5.41
CA VAL A 83 -3.62 -9.86 4.38
C VAL A 83 -3.69 -11.34 4.72
N HIS A 84 -4.90 -11.88 4.77
CA HIS A 84 -5.11 -13.32 4.92
C HIS A 84 -5.11 -13.96 3.54
N ILE A 85 -4.15 -14.84 3.27
CA ILE A 85 -4.02 -15.56 2.00
C ILE A 85 -4.27 -17.05 2.27
N PRO A 86 -5.22 -17.71 1.59
CA PRO A 86 -5.41 -19.16 1.73
C PRO A 86 -4.12 -19.94 1.44
N ASN A 87 -3.88 -21.02 2.18
CA ASN A 87 -2.78 -21.94 1.93
C ASN A 87 -3.06 -22.78 0.67
N ASP A 88 -2.01 -23.26 0.00
CA ASP A 88 -2.14 -24.10 -1.21
C ASP A 88 -2.97 -25.39 -0.98
N ASP A 89 -2.96 -25.90 0.25
CA ASP A 89 -3.69 -27.11 0.67
C ASP A 89 -5.16 -26.84 1.04
N ALA A 90 -5.60 -25.57 1.03
CA ALA A 90 -6.98 -25.22 1.32
C ALA A 90 -7.90 -25.73 0.20
N GLN A 91 -8.95 -26.46 0.56
CA GLN A 91 -9.92 -26.94 -0.43
C GLN A 91 -10.62 -25.74 -1.09
N PHE A 92 -10.47 -25.63 -2.41
CA PHE A 92 -11.12 -24.62 -3.22
C PHE A 92 -12.62 -24.91 -3.31
N ASP A 93 -13.43 -24.17 -2.57
CA ASP A 93 -14.89 -24.20 -2.70
C ASP A 93 -15.34 -23.02 -3.57
N ALA A 94 -15.72 -23.32 -4.81
CA ALA A 94 -16.19 -22.34 -5.79
C ALA A 94 -17.47 -21.59 -5.37
N SER A 95 -18.17 -22.05 -4.33
CA SER A 95 -19.33 -21.34 -3.75
C SER A 95 -18.95 -20.15 -2.86
N HIS A 96 -17.66 -19.94 -2.58
CA HIS A 96 -17.16 -18.92 -1.66
C HIS A 96 -16.60 -17.65 -2.31
N CYS A 97 -16.81 -17.44 -3.61
CA CYS A 97 -16.34 -16.25 -4.33
C CYS A 97 -16.88 -14.91 -3.77
N ASP A 98 -17.91 -14.93 -2.92
CA ASP A 98 -18.52 -13.75 -2.27
C ASP A 98 -18.73 -13.91 -0.74
N SER A 99 -18.22 -14.98 -0.10
CA SER A 99 -18.43 -15.22 1.34
C SER A 99 -17.23 -14.71 2.15
N ASP A 100 -17.49 -14.11 3.32
CA ASP A 100 -16.59 -13.55 4.35
C ASP A 100 -15.42 -14.46 4.83
N LYS A 101 -15.18 -15.59 4.17
CA LYS A 101 -14.00 -16.46 4.32
C LYS A 101 -12.94 -16.25 3.23
N GLY A 102 -13.26 -15.46 2.19
CA GLY A 102 -12.27 -14.98 1.21
C GLY A 102 -11.25 -14.05 1.88
N GLY A 103 -10.02 -14.05 1.38
CA GLY A 103 -8.91 -13.34 2.00
C GLY A 103 -9.28 -11.90 2.44
N LYS A 104 -8.93 -11.57 3.68
CA LYS A 104 -9.29 -10.31 4.32
C LYS A 104 -8.07 -9.41 4.45
N ILE A 105 -8.23 -8.14 4.07
CA ILE A 105 -7.23 -7.09 4.28
C ILE A 105 -7.65 -6.27 5.50
N GLU A 106 -6.76 -6.15 6.48
CA GLU A 106 -6.97 -5.40 7.72
C GLU A 106 -5.84 -4.40 7.91
N CYS A 107 -6.16 -3.12 8.09
CA CYS A 107 -5.15 -2.11 8.44
C CYS A 107 -4.78 -2.26 9.91
N GLU A 108 -3.55 -2.67 10.22
CA GLU A 108 -3.12 -2.91 11.59
C GLU A 108 -2.46 -1.70 12.23
N ILE A 109 -1.54 -1.07 11.52
CA ILE A 109 -0.75 0.05 12.01
C ILE A 109 -0.98 1.22 11.07
N LYS A 110 -1.37 2.37 11.63
CA LYS A 110 -1.39 3.65 10.92
C LYS A 110 -0.51 4.64 11.67
N ILE A 111 0.46 5.22 10.97
CA ILE A 111 1.39 6.22 11.50
C ILE A 111 1.10 7.53 10.78
N ASN A 112 0.91 8.63 11.52
CA ASN A 112 0.74 9.96 10.94
C ASN A 112 1.94 10.30 10.03
N HIS A 113 1.65 10.85 8.87
CA HIS A 113 2.64 11.21 7.85
C HIS A 113 2.47 12.66 7.40
N GLU A 114 3.59 13.34 7.09
CA GLU A 114 3.57 14.71 6.55
C GLU A 114 3.25 14.67 5.06
N GLY A 115 2.00 14.97 4.72
CA GLY A 115 1.49 14.87 3.34
C GLY A 115 1.31 13.41 2.89
N GLU A 116 0.93 13.22 1.63
CA GLU A 116 0.74 11.90 1.04
C GLU A 116 2.03 11.09 0.93
N VAL A 117 1.88 9.77 0.89
CA VAL A 117 3.01 8.84 0.81
C VAL A 117 3.25 8.48 -0.66
N ASN A 118 4.13 9.24 -1.32
CA ASN A 118 4.46 9.05 -2.74
C ASN A 118 5.09 7.67 -3.02
N ARG A 119 5.94 7.19 -2.10
CA ARG A 119 6.52 5.85 -2.14
C ARG A 119 6.95 5.42 -0.74
N ALA A 120 6.70 4.17 -0.36
CA ALA A 120 7.19 3.59 0.89
C ALA A 120 7.98 2.31 0.63
N ARG A 121 9.18 2.16 1.20
CA ARG A 121 10.03 0.97 1.01
C ARG A 121 10.66 0.49 2.31
N TYR A 122 10.51 -0.80 2.61
CA TYR A 122 11.20 -1.43 3.74
C TYR A 122 12.68 -1.65 3.46
N MET A 123 13.51 -1.60 4.52
CA MET A 123 14.93 -1.94 4.45
C MET A 123 15.11 -3.47 4.48
N PRO A 124 15.74 -4.10 3.48
CA PRO A 124 15.86 -5.57 3.42
C PRO A 124 16.52 -6.23 4.63
N GLN A 125 17.50 -5.56 5.25
CA GLN A 125 18.21 -6.08 6.42
C GLN A 125 17.41 -5.94 7.72
N ASN A 126 16.43 -5.04 7.77
CA ASN A 126 15.50 -4.89 8.88
C ASN A 126 14.13 -4.39 8.36
N PRO A 127 13.20 -5.29 8.03
CA PRO A 127 11.92 -4.92 7.43
C PRO A 127 11.01 -4.04 8.28
N HIS A 128 11.30 -3.89 9.57
CA HIS A 128 10.61 -2.94 10.46
C HIS A 128 10.86 -1.48 10.07
N ILE A 129 12.00 -1.20 9.43
CA ILE A 129 12.39 0.14 9.01
C ILE A 129 11.85 0.40 7.62
N ILE A 130 11.02 1.44 7.50
CA ILE A 130 10.38 1.87 6.26
C ILE A 130 10.78 3.32 5.98
N ALA A 131 11.35 3.58 4.80
CA ALA A 131 11.54 4.93 4.29
C ALA A 131 10.35 5.36 3.43
N THR A 132 9.97 6.63 3.49
CA THR A 132 8.90 7.22 2.70
C THR A 132 9.35 8.48 1.95
N LYS A 133 8.82 8.65 0.74
CA LYS A 133 8.87 9.92 -0.01
C LYS A 133 7.67 10.77 0.39
N THR A 134 7.94 12.05 0.67
CA THR A 134 6.93 13.07 0.98
C THR A 134 6.69 13.97 -0.24
N PRO A 135 5.65 14.83 -0.21
CA PRO A 135 5.44 15.91 -1.18
C PRO A 135 6.41 17.09 -0.96
N SER A 136 7.26 17.01 0.06
CA SER A 136 8.33 17.97 0.34
C SER A 136 9.70 17.44 -0.13
N SER A 137 10.77 18.18 0.18
CA SER A 137 12.16 17.74 -0.06
C SER A 137 12.60 16.57 0.82
N ASP A 138 11.92 16.34 1.95
CA ASP A 138 12.39 15.43 2.98
C ASP A 138 12.01 13.99 2.67
N VAL A 139 12.91 13.07 3.02
CA VAL A 139 12.66 11.63 3.06
C VAL A 139 12.56 11.24 4.53
N LEU A 140 11.46 10.60 4.91
CA LEU A 140 11.21 10.21 6.29
C LEU A 140 11.50 8.73 6.48
N VAL A 141 11.98 8.35 7.65
CA VAL A 141 12.22 6.94 8.01
C VAL A 141 11.48 6.64 9.30
N PHE A 142 10.75 5.54 9.30
CA PHE A 142 9.95 5.06 10.43
C PHE A 142 10.35 3.63 10.78
N ASP A 143 10.44 3.34 12.06
CA ASP A 143 10.43 1.99 12.61
C ASP A 143 9.03 1.72 13.15
N TYR A 144 8.20 1.01 12.39
CA TYR A 144 6.78 0.87 12.74
C TYR A 144 6.54 0.15 14.06
N THR A 145 7.54 -0.55 14.61
CA THR A 145 7.43 -1.22 15.92
C THR A 145 7.51 -0.26 17.10
N LYS A 146 8.04 0.95 16.89
CA LYS A 146 8.12 2.01 17.90
C LYS A 146 6.92 2.95 17.91
N HIS A 147 5.99 2.74 16.97
CA HIS A 147 4.77 3.53 16.88
C HIS A 147 3.57 2.76 17.42
N PRO A 148 2.61 3.43 18.07
CA PRO A 148 1.35 2.79 18.44
C PRO A 148 0.58 2.38 17.19
N ALA A 149 -0.18 1.27 17.28
CA ALA A 149 -1.01 0.79 16.17
C ALA A 149 -2.05 1.82 15.71
N LYS A 150 -2.60 2.59 16.67
CA LYS A 150 -3.51 3.71 16.40
C LYS A 150 -2.71 5.02 16.38
N PRO A 151 -2.93 5.87 15.36
CA PRO A 151 -2.21 7.13 15.22
C PRO A 151 -2.63 8.13 16.30
N ASP A 152 -1.74 9.07 16.60
CA ASP A 152 -2.02 10.15 17.55
C ASP A 152 -3.08 11.10 16.98
N PRO A 153 -4.16 11.43 17.72
CA PRO A 153 -5.22 12.34 17.27
C PRO A 153 -4.75 13.76 16.94
N SER A 154 -3.57 14.18 17.42
CA SER A 154 -2.99 15.48 17.08
C SER A 154 -2.62 15.61 15.60
N GLY A 155 -2.46 14.49 14.87
CA GLY A 155 -1.96 14.48 13.50
C GLY A 155 -0.45 14.71 13.40
N GLU A 156 0.26 14.87 14.52
CA GLU A 156 1.70 15.11 14.49
C GLU A 156 2.45 13.90 13.91
N CYS A 157 3.29 14.15 12.92
CA CYS A 157 4.15 13.16 12.31
C CYS A 157 5.50 13.14 13.02
N ASN A 158 5.86 11.98 13.58
CA ASN A 158 7.06 11.82 14.39
C ASN A 158 8.00 10.77 13.77
N PRO A 159 8.72 11.09 12.68
CA PRO A 159 9.63 10.13 12.06
C PRO A 159 10.84 9.83 12.94
N ASP A 160 11.35 8.59 12.92
CA ASP A 160 12.59 8.22 13.61
C ASP A 160 13.80 8.96 13.03
N LEU A 161 13.83 9.14 11.71
CA LEU A 161 14.84 9.94 11.03
C LEU A 161 14.21 10.82 9.94
N ARG A 162 14.78 12.00 9.78
CA ARG A 162 14.47 12.94 8.70
C ARG A 162 15.72 13.14 7.86
N LEU A 163 15.70 12.61 6.64
CA LEU A 163 16.81 12.70 5.70
C LEU A 163 16.55 13.87 4.75
N ARG A 164 17.56 14.74 4.60
CA ARG A 164 17.49 15.95 3.78
C ARG A 164 18.57 15.93 2.71
N GLY A 165 18.34 16.66 1.61
CA GLY A 165 19.32 16.82 0.53
C GLY A 165 18.71 17.27 -0.79
N HIS A 166 17.46 16.88 -1.05
CA HIS A 166 16.70 17.34 -2.21
C HIS A 166 16.15 18.76 -2.02
N GLN A 167 15.66 19.35 -3.11
CA GLN A 167 14.96 20.64 -3.09
C GLN A 167 13.46 20.54 -3.42
N LYS A 168 13.02 19.40 -3.96
CA LYS A 168 11.63 19.14 -4.33
C LYS A 168 11.22 17.73 -3.93
N GLU A 169 9.95 17.40 -4.17
CA GLU A 169 9.45 16.04 -4.03
C GLU A 169 10.08 15.06 -5.02
N GLY A 170 9.63 13.81 -4.95
CA GLY A 170 9.91 12.81 -5.98
C GLY A 170 9.38 11.44 -5.60
N TYR A 171 9.61 10.48 -6.50
CA TYR A 171 9.04 9.13 -6.35
C TYR A 171 10.11 8.04 -6.19
N GLY A 172 11.33 8.23 -6.70
CA GLY A 172 12.37 7.20 -6.63
C GLY A 172 12.83 6.93 -5.19
N LEU A 173 12.88 5.66 -4.80
CA LEU A 173 13.32 5.22 -3.48
C LEU A 173 13.82 3.77 -3.55
N SER A 174 15.05 3.50 -3.10
CA SER A 174 15.66 2.17 -3.15
C SER A 174 16.69 1.95 -2.04
N TRP A 175 16.48 0.91 -1.23
CA TRP A 175 17.47 0.44 -0.25
C TRP A 175 18.49 -0.48 -0.90
N ASN A 176 19.75 -0.38 -0.51
CA ASN A 176 20.77 -1.34 -0.89
C ASN A 176 20.57 -2.65 -0.12
N SER A 177 20.50 -3.79 -0.81
CA SER A 177 20.34 -5.12 -0.19
C SER A 177 21.63 -5.67 0.43
N ASN A 178 22.80 -5.20 0.01
CA ASN A 178 24.11 -5.67 0.49
C ASN A 178 24.69 -4.79 1.61
N LEU A 179 24.31 -3.51 1.66
CA LEU A 179 24.83 -2.54 2.62
C LEU A 179 23.68 -1.95 3.43
N SER A 180 23.66 -2.27 4.73
CA SER A 180 22.67 -1.74 5.66
C SER A 180 22.69 -0.20 5.71
N GLY A 181 21.52 0.42 5.83
CA GLY A 181 21.37 1.87 5.96
C GLY A 181 21.64 2.69 4.69
N HIS A 182 22.05 2.08 3.57
CA HIS A 182 22.29 2.81 2.33
C HIS A 182 20.99 2.94 1.53
N LEU A 183 20.49 4.17 1.42
CA LEU A 183 19.25 4.53 0.73
C LEU A 183 19.55 5.48 -0.42
N LEU A 184 18.96 5.22 -1.57
CA LEU A 184 18.92 6.13 -2.71
C LEU A 184 17.51 6.71 -2.85
N SER A 185 17.43 7.99 -3.17
CA SER A 185 16.18 8.69 -3.49
C SER A 185 16.34 9.53 -4.76
N ALA A 186 15.27 9.60 -5.57
CA ALA A 186 15.19 10.49 -6.72
C ALA A 186 14.20 11.64 -6.44
N SER A 187 14.41 12.77 -7.13
CA SER A 187 13.64 14.01 -6.97
C SER A 187 13.55 14.76 -8.29
N ASP A 188 12.60 15.69 -8.37
CA ASP A 188 12.30 16.54 -9.51
C ASP A 188 13.14 17.85 -9.52
N ASP A 189 14.23 17.88 -8.76
CA ASP A 189 15.13 19.03 -8.63
C ASP A 189 16.08 19.22 -9.83
N HIS A 190 16.06 18.30 -10.81
CA HIS A 190 16.82 18.34 -12.08
C HIS A 190 16.05 17.68 -13.23
#